data_AF-X1SCE3-F1
#
_entry.id   AF-X1SCE3-F1
#
_cell.length_a   1.000
_cell.length_b   1.000
_cell.length_c   1.000
_cell.angle_alpha   90.00
_cell.angle_beta   90.00
_cell.angle_gamma   90.00
#
_symmetry.space_group_name_H-M   'P 1'
#
loop_
_entity.id
_entity.type
_entity.pdbx_description
1 polymer ?
#
loop_
_entity_poly.entity_id
_entity_poly.type
_entity_poly.pdbx_seq_one_letter_code
_entity_poly.pdbx_strand_id
1 'polypeptide(L)'
;MKIRFGNRKRFKFLVIIGIICLLSIFFTAGFFSQLTERQENNIFGQIAETQLGLTGEIRIEEVGSFKFDPHEVVSLRQDIFEKGHFSIFDILVYLDKIQKIELSYHFDKTINSHIIDSING
;
A
#
# COMPACT_ATOMS: atom_id res chain seq x y z
N MET A 1 -14.52 52.43 -42.24
CA MET A 1 -13.44 52.41 -43.26
C MET A 1 -13.40 51.03 -43.90
N LYS A 2 -13.73 50.90 -45.21
CA LYS A 2 -13.93 49.60 -45.90
C LYS A 2 -12.68 49.29 -46.73
N ILE A 3 -11.91 48.27 -46.35
CA ILE A 3 -10.64 47.95 -47.02
C ILE A 3 -10.80 46.63 -47.79
N ARG A 4 -10.81 46.72 -49.13
CA ARG A 4 -10.72 45.58 -50.06
C ARG A 4 -9.32 44.94 -49.96
N PHE A 5 -9.24 43.64 -49.67
CA PHE A 5 -7.97 42.91 -49.63
C PHE A 5 -7.63 42.36 -51.02
N GLY A 6 -6.59 42.92 -51.64
CA GLY A 6 -6.04 42.46 -52.92
C GLY A 6 -5.30 41.13 -52.84
N ASN A 7 -5.25 40.41 -53.97
CA ASN A 7 -4.82 39.02 -54.16
C ASN A 7 -3.39 38.65 -53.68
N ARG A 8 -2.57 39.61 -53.23
CA ARG A 8 -1.21 39.35 -52.71
C ARG A 8 -1.19 38.85 -51.26
N LYS A 9 -2.33 38.89 -50.55
CA LYS A 9 -2.41 38.48 -49.13
C LYS A 9 -2.72 37.00 -48.93
N ARG A 10 -3.21 36.30 -49.95
CA ARG A 10 -3.51 34.85 -49.90
C ARG A 10 -2.25 33.99 -49.80
N PHE A 11 -1.18 34.38 -50.52
CA PHE A 11 0.11 33.67 -50.49
C PHE A 11 0.82 33.77 -49.14
N LYS A 12 0.82 34.97 -48.52
CA LYS A 12 1.44 35.18 -47.21
C LYS A 12 0.71 34.41 -46.10
N PHE A 13 -0.62 34.27 -46.20
CA PHE A 13 -1.43 33.52 -45.24
C PHE A 13 -1.19 32.01 -45.32
N LEU A 14 -1.03 31.47 -46.53
CA LEU A 14 -0.76 30.04 -46.76
C LEU A 14 0.63 29.62 -46.22
N VAL A 15 1.64 30.47 -46.37
CA VAL A 15 2.99 30.24 -45.84
C VAL A 15 3.03 30.29 -44.32
N ILE A 16 2.27 31.19 -43.69
CA ILE A 16 2.19 31.28 -42.22
C ILE A 16 1.51 30.05 -41.62
N ILE A 17 0.43 29.55 -42.25
CA ILE A 17 -0.25 28.31 -41.81
C ILE A 17 0.69 27.10 -41.95
N GLY A 18 1.47 27.01 -43.04
CA GLY A 18 2.44 25.94 -43.25
C GLY A 18 3.56 25.91 -42.20
N ILE A 19 4.09 27.07 -41.80
CA ILE A 19 5.13 27.18 -40.75
C ILE A 19 4.56 26.81 -39.36
N ILE A 20 3.31 27.19 -39.07
CA ILE A 20 2.62 26.83 -37.81
C ILE A 20 2.36 25.32 -37.73
N CYS A 21 1.99 24.67 -38.83
CA CYS A 21 1.85 23.20 -38.89
C CYS A 21 3.20 22.49 -38.71
N LEU A 22 4.29 23.02 -39.27
CA LEU A 22 5.62 22.42 -39.11
C LEU A 22 6.13 22.53 -37.66
N LEU A 23 5.86 23.66 -36.99
CA LEU A 23 6.22 23.89 -35.58
C LEU A 23 5.41 23.00 -34.61
N SER A 24 4.16 22.69 -34.92
CA SER A 24 3.33 21.81 -34.08
C SER A 24 3.74 20.34 -34.18
N ILE A 25 4.23 19.88 -35.34
CA ILE A 25 4.80 18.54 -35.50
C ILE A 25 6.08 18.39 -34.65
N PHE A 26 6.96 19.40 -34.65
CA PHE A 26 8.16 19.41 -33.79
C PHE A 26 7.83 19.50 -32.28
N PHE A 27 6.73 20.16 -31.90
CA PHE A 27 6.31 20.28 -30.50
C PHE A 27 5.80 18.94 -29.92
N THR A 28 5.22 18.06 -30.74
CA THR A 28 4.72 16.75 -30.28
C THR A 28 5.81 15.70 -30.03
N ALA A 29 6.96 15.78 -30.72
CA ALA A 29 8.07 14.84 -30.54
C ALA A 29 8.90 15.10 -29.27
N GLY A 30 8.77 16.28 -28.64
CA GLY A 30 9.45 16.64 -27.38
C GLY A 30 8.61 16.44 -26.12
N PHE A 31 7.32 16.12 -26.24
CA PHE A 31 6.39 16.06 -25.11
C PHE A 31 6.13 14.63 -24.59
N PHE A 32 6.79 13.62 -25.16
CA PHE A 32 6.64 12.22 -24.75
C PHE A 32 7.77 11.75 -23.82
N SER A 33 8.07 12.52 -22.78
CA SER A 33 9.03 12.10 -21.73
C SER A 33 8.58 12.39 -20.30
N GLN A 34 7.29 12.69 -20.05
CA GLN A 34 6.83 13.00 -18.68
C GLN A 34 5.47 12.41 -18.27
N LEU A 35 5.09 11.25 -18.82
CA LEU A 35 4.08 10.41 -18.15
C LEU A 35 4.75 9.41 -17.22
N THR A 36 5.52 9.94 -16.26
CA THR A 36 5.70 9.25 -14.98
C THR A 36 4.77 9.95 -14.01
N GLU A 37 3.50 9.57 -13.99
CA GLU A 37 2.71 9.76 -12.79
C GLU A 37 3.41 8.95 -11.69
N ARG A 38 4.27 9.60 -10.90
CA ARG A 38 4.47 9.17 -9.54
C ARG A 38 3.08 9.24 -8.92
N GLN A 39 2.50 8.10 -8.59
CA GLN A 39 1.52 8.10 -7.52
C GLN A 39 2.22 8.72 -6.31
N GLU A 40 1.83 9.94 -5.96
CA GLU A 40 2.13 10.48 -4.65
C GLU A 40 1.54 9.50 -3.65
N ASN A 41 2.40 8.83 -2.90
CA ASN A 41 1.95 7.96 -1.82
C ASN A 41 1.04 8.81 -0.92
N ASN A 42 -0.17 8.32 -0.62
CA ASN A 42 -1.18 9.02 0.19
C ASN A 42 -0.78 9.18 1.68
N ILE A 43 0.52 9.23 1.99
CA ILE A 43 1.03 9.38 3.34
C ILE A 43 1.00 10.87 3.69
N PHE A 44 -0.17 11.31 4.16
CA PHE A 44 -0.32 12.59 4.84
C PHE A 44 0.12 12.43 6.29
N GLY A 45 1.31 12.95 6.60
CA GLY A 45 1.86 13.00 7.95
C GLY A 45 3.34 13.39 7.94
N GLN A 46 3.79 14.10 8.96
CA GLN A 46 5.23 14.19 9.22
C GLN A 46 5.67 12.76 9.58
N ILE A 47 6.49 12.12 8.76
CA ILE A 47 7.27 10.94 9.15
C ILE A 47 8.39 11.37 10.12
N ALA A 48 7.99 12.04 11.20
CA ALA A 48 8.79 12.10 12.40
C ALA A 48 8.74 10.68 12.95
N GLU A 49 9.88 10.00 12.84
CA GLU A 49 10.23 8.75 13.51
C GLU A 49 9.01 8.02 14.04
N THR A 50 8.44 7.12 13.24
CA THR A 50 7.47 6.16 13.75
C THR A 50 8.13 5.51 14.95
N GLN A 51 7.74 5.95 16.16
CA GLN A 51 8.15 5.25 17.36
C GLN A 51 7.65 3.85 17.14
N LEU A 52 8.58 2.89 17.02
CA LEU A 52 8.24 1.48 17.04
C LEU A 52 7.43 1.31 18.31
N GLY A 53 6.11 1.25 18.17
CA GLY A 53 5.26 0.84 19.26
C GLY A 53 5.75 -0.55 19.61
N LEU A 54 6.48 -0.67 20.73
CA LEU A 54 7.00 -1.93 21.25
C LEU A 54 5.86 -2.87 21.69
N THR A 55 4.63 -2.54 21.33
CA THR A 55 3.40 -3.17 21.75
C THR A 55 2.51 -3.28 20.52
N GLY A 56 2.12 -4.50 20.18
CA GLY A 56 1.08 -4.79 19.21
C GLY A 56 -0.30 -4.77 19.88
N GLU A 57 -1.33 -4.59 19.06
CA GLU A 57 -2.73 -4.68 19.49
C GLU A 57 -3.48 -5.64 18.56
N ILE A 58 -4.31 -6.50 19.13
CA ILE A 58 -5.22 -7.39 18.41
C ILE A 58 -6.63 -7.19 18.93
N ARG A 59 -7.60 -7.12 18.02
CA ARG A 59 -9.03 -7.11 18.34
C ARG A 59 -9.63 -8.45 17.92
N ILE A 60 -10.22 -9.14 18.89
CA ILE A 60 -11.01 -10.35 18.68
C ILE A 60 -12.47 -9.93 18.80
N GLU A 61 -13.26 -10.23 17.77
CA GLU A 61 -14.69 -9.90 17.76
C GLU A 61 -15.39 -10.60 18.92
N GLU A 62 -16.33 -9.90 19.57
CA GLU A 62 -17.10 -10.37 20.74
C GLU A 62 -16.29 -10.64 22.03
N VAL A 63 -14.95 -10.77 21.96
CA VAL A 63 -14.08 -11.01 23.13
C VAL A 63 -13.44 -9.71 23.64
N GLY A 64 -12.90 -8.87 22.75
CA GLY A 64 -12.30 -7.58 23.11
C GLY A 64 -10.99 -7.25 22.40
N SER A 65 -10.34 -6.17 22.87
CA SER A 65 -9.02 -5.73 22.38
C SER A 65 -7.93 -6.04 23.40
N PHE A 66 -6.82 -6.58 22.93
CA PHE A 66 -5.68 -6.98 23.75
C PHE A 66 -4.40 -6.37 23.22
N LYS A 67 -3.54 -5.93 24.14
CA LYS A 67 -2.18 -5.50 23.84
C LYS A 67 -1.21 -6.62 24.16
N PHE A 68 -0.16 -6.74 23.36
CA PHE A 68 0.91 -7.73 23.54
C PHE A 68 2.27 -7.12 23.20
N ASP A 69 3.35 -7.60 23.80
CA ASP A 69 4.71 -7.26 23.38
C ASP A 69 5.18 -8.29 22.32
N PRO A 70 5.49 -7.87 21.07
CA PRO A 70 6.02 -8.74 20.04
C PRO A 70 7.27 -9.54 20.46
N HIS A 71 8.08 -9.03 21.39
CA HIS A 71 9.30 -9.72 21.84
C HIS A 71 9.02 -10.88 22.80
N GLU A 72 7.83 -10.90 23.42
CA GLU A 72 7.40 -11.98 24.32
C GLU A 72 6.66 -13.10 23.58
N VAL A 73 6.26 -12.88 22.32
CA VAL A 73 5.61 -13.87 21.48
C VAL A 73 6.67 -14.81 20.89
N VAL A 74 6.47 -16.11 21.09
CA VAL A 74 7.34 -17.17 20.56
C VAL A 74 6.53 -18.04 19.63
N SER A 75 7.00 -18.22 18.39
CA SER A 75 6.30 -19.08 17.45
C SER A 75 6.37 -20.55 17.85
N LEU A 76 5.25 -21.25 17.72
CA LEU A 76 5.17 -22.71 17.89
C LEU A 76 5.80 -23.47 16.71
N ARG A 77 5.85 -22.84 15.53
CA ARG A 77 6.42 -23.41 14.30
C ARG A 77 7.77 -22.79 13.99
N GLN A 78 8.74 -23.01 14.88
CA GLN A 78 10.14 -22.55 14.71
C GLN A 78 10.85 -23.20 13.52
N ASP A 79 10.27 -24.26 12.97
CA ASP A 79 10.68 -24.89 11.72
C ASP A 79 10.28 -24.08 10.48
N ILE A 80 9.30 -23.18 10.59
CA ILE A 80 8.83 -22.30 9.51
C ILE A 80 9.28 -20.85 9.75
N PHE A 81 9.08 -20.33 10.96
CA PHE A 81 9.30 -18.93 11.27
C PHE A 81 10.70 -18.68 11.83
N GLU A 82 11.40 -17.72 11.25
CA GLU A 82 12.67 -17.23 11.78
C GLU A 82 12.48 -16.51 13.12
N LYS A 83 13.58 -16.36 13.88
CA LYS A 83 13.56 -15.64 15.16
C LYS A 83 13.00 -14.22 14.97
N GLY A 84 12.10 -13.83 15.86
CA GLY A 84 11.42 -12.52 15.81
C GLY A 84 10.23 -12.47 14.86
N HIS A 85 9.91 -13.57 14.17
CA HIS A 85 8.73 -13.70 13.33
C HIS A 85 7.76 -14.70 13.96
N PHE A 86 6.47 -14.42 13.85
CA PHE A 86 5.40 -15.24 14.39
C PHE A 86 4.10 -14.95 13.64
N SER A 87 3.14 -15.87 13.80
CA SER A 87 1.80 -15.76 13.23
C SER A 87 0.81 -15.13 14.22
N ILE A 88 -0.36 -14.74 13.74
CA ILE A 88 -1.47 -14.29 14.62
C ILE A 88 -1.85 -15.39 15.62
N PHE A 89 -1.78 -16.66 15.21
CA PHE A 89 -2.06 -17.78 16.10
C PHE A 89 -1.11 -17.81 17.31
N ASP A 90 0.16 -17.49 17.11
CA ASP A 90 1.14 -17.42 18.21
C ASP A 90 0.81 -16.29 19.19
N ILE A 91 0.20 -15.19 18.73
CA ILE A 91 -0.31 -14.12 19.62
C ILE A 91 -1.45 -14.66 20.49
N LEU A 92 -2.38 -15.42 19.91
CA LEU A 92 -3.49 -16.01 20.66
C LEU A 92 -2.97 -17.00 21.73
N VAL A 93 -2.01 -17.85 21.37
CA VAL A 93 -1.36 -18.77 22.30
C VAL A 93 -0.64 -18.02 23.42
N TYR A 94 0.03 -16.90 23.09
CA TYR A 94 0.63 -16.04 24.11
C TYR A 94 -0.43 -15.46 25.07
N LEU A 95 -1.54 -14.93 24.55
CA LEU A 95 -2.63 -14.38 25.36
C LEU A 95 -3.28 -15.42 26.28
N ASP A 96 -3.43 -16.66 25.81
CA ASP A 96 -3.88 -17.80 26.61
C ASP A 96 -2.87 -18.14 27.73
N LYS A 97 -1.58 -18.21 27.39
CA LYS A 97 -0.50 -18.46 28.34
C LYS A 97 -0.47 -17.43 29.49
N ILE A 98 -0.80 -16.16 29.22
CA ILE A 98 -0.89 -15.11 30.23
C ILE A 98 -2.31 -14.93 30.81
N GLN A 99 -3.21 -15.89 30.56
CA GLN A 99 -4.58 -15.97 31.11
C GLN A 99 -5.45 -14.74 30.76
N LYS A 100 -5.25 -14.16 29.57
CA LYS A 100 -6.08 -13.06 29.05
C LYS A 100 -7.27 -13.54 28.24
N ILE A 101 -7.13 -14.70 27.61
CA ILE A 101 -8.18 -15.44 26.94
C ILE A 101 -8.08 -16.91 27.37
N GLU A 102 -9.11 -17.70 27.08
CA GLU A 102 -9.07 -19.16 27.14
C GLU A 102 -9.07 -19.68 25.69
N LEU A 103 -8.02 -20.39 25.28
CA LEU A 103 -7.88 -20.89 23.92
C LEU A 103 -7.83 -22.42 23.91
N SER A 104 -8.77 -23.04 23.19
CA SER A 104 -8.71 -24.47 22.86
C SER A 104 -8.31 -24.66 21.40
N TYR A 105 -7.34 -25.53 21.15
CA TYR A 105 -6.85 -25.82 19.82
C TYR A 105 -6.18 -27.19 19.73
N HIS A 106 -6.09 -27.72 18.52
CA HIS A 106 -5.33 -28.93 18.21
C HIS A 106 -4.46 -28.76 16.96
N PHE A 107 -3.53 -29.68 16.75
CA PHE A 107 -2.71 -29.72 15.53
C PHE A 107 -3.27 -30.78 14.57
N ASP A 108 -3.70 -30.33 13.39
CA ASP A 108 -4.14 -31.22 12.31
C ASP A 108 -2.95 -31.57 11.41
N LYS A 109 -2.55 -32.84 11.45
CA LYS A 109 -1.44 -33.38 10.65
C LYS A 109 -1.75 -33.46 9.16
N THR A 110 -3.03 -33.53 8.77
CA THR A 110 -3.44 -33.66 7.36
C THR A 110 -3.14 -32.39 6.58
N ILE A 111 -3.34 -31.24 7.22
CA ILE A 111 -3.09 -29.90 6.66
C ILE A 111 -1.87 -29.21 7.27
N ASN A 112 -1.16 -29.89 8.19
CA ASN A 112 0.07 -29.41 8.84
C ASN A 112 -0.10 -28.05 9.54
N SER A 113 -1.24 -27.84 10.21
CA SER A 113 -1.62 -26.56 10.81
C SER A 113 -2.29 -26.74 12.17
N HIS A 114 -2.23 -25.70 13.00
CA HIS A 114 -3.06 -25.60 14.20
C HIS A 114 -4.47 -25.13 13.83
N ILE A 115 -5.48 -25.73 14.46
CA ILE A 115 -6.90 -25.43 14.31
C ILE A 115 -7.44 -25.00 15.65
N ILE A 116 -8.06 -23.82 15.67
CA ILE A 116 -8.71 -23.26 16.86
C ILE A 116 -10.06 -23.94 17.02
N ASP A 117 -10.28 -24.57 18.17
CA ASP A 117 -11.53 -25.24 18.51
C ASP A 117 -12.48 -24.26 19.23
N SER A 118 -11.97 -23.42 20.14
CA SER A 118 -12.76 -22.38 20.83
C SER A 118 -11.89 -21.24 21.37
N ILE A 119 -12.54 -20.09 21.61
CA ILE A 119 -11.97 -18.92 22.29
C ILE A 119 -12.99 -18.45 23.34
N ASN A 120 -12.61 -18.47 24.62
CA ASN A 120 -13.45 -18.09 25.76
C ASN A 120 -14.73 -18.94 25.94
N GLY A 121 -14.65 -20.23 25.60
CA GLY A 121 -15.75 -21.20 25.74
C GLY A 121 -16.75 -21.14 24.60
#